data_AF-A0A2G6FF16-F1
#
_entry.id   AF-A0A2G6FF16-F1
#
_cell.length_a   1.000
_cell.length_b   1.000
_cell.length_c   1.000
_cell.angle_alpha   90.00
_cell.angle_beta   90.00
_cell.angle_gamma   90.00
#
_symmetry.space_group_name_H-M   'P 1'
#
loop_
_entity.id
_entity.type
_entity.pdbx_description
1 polymer ?
#
loop_
_entity_poly.entity_id
_entity_poly.type
_entity_poly.pdbx_seq_one_letter_code
_entity_poly.pdbx_strand_id
1 'polypeptide(L)' 'MRFRPCIDLHGGVVKQIVGSTLSAEKADGLTTNFVADKPSSWFAELYRKDKLTGGHIIKLGPGNDEAAREALQAWPG' A
#
# COMPACT_ATOMS: atom_id res chain seq x y z
N MET A 1 -6.32 -22.03 4.87
CA MET A 1 -6.16 -20.56 5.02
C MET A 1 -4.98 -20.11 4.13
N ARG A 2 -5.04 -18.92 3.52
CA ARG A 2 -3.94 -18.39 2.68
C ARG A 2 -3.60 -16.97 3.14
N PHE A 3 -2.32 -16.66 3.28
CA PHE A 3 -1.84 -15.30 3.52
C PHE A 3 -2.02 -14.47 2.24
N ARG A 4 -2.51 -13.22 2.37
CA ARG A 4 -2.71 -12.29 1.26
C ARG A 4 -2.00 -10.97 1.60
N PRO A 5 -0.94 -10.59 0.86
CA PRO A 5 -0.22 -9.36 1.14
C PRO A 5 -1.00 -8.12 0.69
N CYS A 6 -0.77 -6.98 1.34
CA CYS A 6 -1.32 -5.68 0.94
C CYS A 6 -0.23 -4.60 0.83
N ILE A 7 -0.42 -3.63 -0.06
CA ILE A 7 0.39 -2.41 -0.15
C ILE A 7 -0.54 -1.21 -0.08
N ASP A 8 -0.50 -0.50 1.05
CA ASP A 8 -1.33 0.67 1.31
C ASP A 8 -0.53 1.93 0.93
N LEU A 9 -1.09 2.74 0.05
CA LEU A 9 -0.46 3.94 -0.49
C LEU A 9 -1.21 5.19 -0.05
N HIS A 10 -0.50 6.18 0.46
CA HIS A 10 -1.05 7.50 0.75
C HIS A 10 -0.04 8.61 0.41
N GLY A 11 -0.36 9.39 -0.63
CA GLY A 11 0.52 10.40 -1.20
C GLY A 11 1.73 9.80 -1.92
N GLY A 12 1.56 8.65 -2.58
CA GLY A 12 2.61 7.97 -3.34
C GLY A 12 3.59 7.15 -2.51
N VAL A 13 3.43 7.14 -1.18
CA VAL A 13 4.32 6.44 -0.25
C VAL A 13 3.58 5.27 0.39
N VAL A 14 4.28 4.16 0.59
CA VAL A 14 3.76 3.02 1.35
C VAL A 14 3.61 3.44 2.81
N LYS A 15 2.38 3.44 3.31
CA LYS A 15 2.07 3.87 4.67
C LYS A 15 1.12 2.89 5.33
N GLN A 16 1.43 2.57 6.57
CA GLN A 16 0.45 1.95 7.46
C GLN A 16 -0.22 3.05 8.26
N ILE A 17 -1.50 3.23 8.02
CA ILE A 17 -2.33 4.19 8.75
C ILE A 17 -3.18 3.39 9.75
N VAL A 18 -3.21 3.87 10.99
CA VAL A 18 -4.05 3.32 12.06
C VAL A 18 -5.02 4.41 12.49
N GLY A 19 -6.29 4.06 12.47
CA GLY A 19 -7.38 5.01 12.63
C GLY A 19 -8.62 4.37 12.03
N SER A 20 -9.79 4.88 12.37
CA SER A 20 -11.02 4.40 11.77
C SER A 20 -11.11 4.82 10.29
N THR A 21 -12.33 4.96 9.76
CA THR A 21 -12.58 5.33 8.36
C THR A 21 -11.79 6.57 7.93
N LEU A 22 -11.11 6.48 6.78
CA LEU A 22 -10.44 7.61 6.14
C LEU A 22 -11.52 8.60 5.65
N SER A 23 -11.85 9.61 6.44
CA SER A 23 -12.85 10.63 6.06
C SER A 23 -12.14 11.91 5.65
N ALA A 24 -12.50 12.47 4.49
CA ALA A 24 -11.97 13.75 4.02
C ALA A 24 -12.40 14.93 4.92
N GLU A 25 -13.47 14.74 5.70
CA GLU A 25 -14.10 15.78 6.52
C GLU A 25 -13.59 15.81 7.97
N LYS A 26 -13.02 14.70 8.45
CA LYS A 26 -12.37 14.62 9.76
C LYS A 26 -11.04 13.89 9.62
N ALA A 27 -9.96 14.66 9.68
CA ALA A 27 -8.61 14.15 9.93
C ALA A 27 -8.45 13.66 11.40
N ASP A 28 -9.42 13.96 12.25
CA ASP A 28 -9.39 13.65 13.67
C ASP A 28 -9.48 12.13 13.88
N GLY A 29 -8.35 11.51 14.24
CA GLY A 29 -8.23 10.07 14.48
C GLY A 29 -7.43 9.26 13.45
N LEU A 30 -6.86 9.88 12.41
CA LEU A 30 -5.93 9.22 11.48
C LEU A 30 -4.49 9.38 11.96
N THR A 31 -3.94 8.32 12.54
CA THR A 31 -2.54 8.28 12.97
C THR A 31 -1.73 7.51 11.96
N THR A 32 -0.68 8.12 11.44
CA THR A 32 0.32 7.37 10.67
C THR A 32 1.13 6.54 11.64
N ASN A 33 1.01 5.21 11.56
CA ASN A 33 1.78 4.31 12.41
C ASN A 33 3.16 4.03 11.82
N PHE A 34 3.23 3.95 10.49
CA PHE A 34 4.50 3.73 9.80
C PHE A 34 4.49 4.33 8.40
N VAL A 35 5.63 4.90 8.01
CA VAL A 35 5.93 5.33 6.64
C VAL A 35 7.13 4.52 6.20
N ALA A 36 7.03 3.83 5.07
CA ALA A 36 8.13 3.04 4.56
C ALA A 36 9.16 3.91 3.84
N ASP A 37 10.44 3.58 4.02
CA ASP A 37 11.54 4.17 3.24
C ASP A 37 11.70 3.53 1.85
N LYS A 38 11.09 2.36 1.64
CA LYS A 38 11.16 1.62 0.37
C LYS A 38 9.98 1.95 -0.53
N PRO A 39 10.17 1.99 -1.85
CA PRO A 39 9.08 2.20 -2.79
C PRO A 39 8.14 0.99 -2.83
N SER A 40 6.93 1.18 -3.35
CA SER A 40 5.91 0.14 -3.49
C SER A 40 6.39 -1.05 -4.34
N SER A 41 7.16 -0.78 -5.39
CA SER A 41 7.80 -1.79 -6.24
C SER A 41 8.71 -2.75 -5.46
N TRP A 42 9.43 -2.25 -4.46
CA TRP A 42 10.30 -3.09 -3.63
C TRP A 42 9.50 -4.14 -2.85
N PHE A 43 8.34 -3.75 -2.28
CA PHE A 43 7.46 -4.67 -1.57
C PHE A 43 6.79 -5.67 -2.53
N ALA A 44 6.36 -5.22 -3.71
CA ALA A 44 5.82 -6.10 -4.74
C ALA A 44 6.84 -7.14 -5.21
N GLU A 45 8.10 -6.75 -5.41
CA GLU A 45 9.21 -7.67 -5.71
C GLU A 45 9.47 -8.68 -4.59
N LEU A 46 9.39 -8.24 -3.33
CA LEU A 46 9.50 -9.14 -2.18
C LEU A 46 8.37 -10.17 -2.17
N TYR A 47 7.13 -9.73 -2.36
CA TYR A 47 5.96 -10.63 -2.41
C TYR A 47 6.05 -11.62 -3.58
N ARG A 48 6.52 -11.16 -4.74
CA ARG A 48 6.85 -12.01 -5.88
C ARG A 48 7.88 -13.09 -5.52
N LYS A 49 9.00 -12.68 -4.95
CA LYS A 49 10.10 -13.59 -4.56
C LYS A 49 9.61 -14.68 -3.60
N ASP A 50 8.74 -14.29 -2.67
CA ASP A 50 8.14 -15.19 -1.68
C ASP A 50 6.90 -15.94 -2.21
N LYS A 51 6.55 -15.75 -3.49
CA LYS A 51 5.41 -16.38 -4.18
C LYS A 51 4.06 -16.12 -3.50
N LEU A 52 3.90 -14.94 -2.90
CA LEU A 52 2.69 -14.52 -2.22
C LEU A 52 1.68 -13.99 -3.26
N THR A 53 0.66 -14.80 -3.55
CA THR A 53 -0.36 -14.51 -4.57
C THR A 53 -1.66 -13.98 -3.95
N GLY A 54 -2.47 -13.31 -4.77
CA GLY A 54 -3.78 -12.79 -4.34
C GLY A 54 -3.71 -11.57 -3.41
N GLY A 55 -2.60 -10.82 -3.49
CA GLY A 55 -2.47 -9.54 -2.80
C GLY A 55 -3.24 -8.40 -3.48
N HIS A 56 -3.26 -7.24 -2.84
CA HIS A 56 -3.93 -6.04 -3.36
C HIS A 56 -3.15 -4.76 -3.03
N ILE A 57 -3.36 -3.74 -3.86
CA ILE A 57 -2.84 -2.39 -3.65
C ILE A 57 -4.02 -1.48 -3.30
N ILE A 58 -3.92 -0.75 -2.20
CA ILE A 58 -4.96 0.17 -1.72
C ILE A 58 -4.46 1.59 -1.89
N LYS A 59 -5.17 2.40 -2.67
CA LYS A 59 -4.89 3.84 -2.82
C LYS A 59 -5.77 4.61 -1.84
N LEU A 60 -5.17 5.10 -0.76
CA LEU A 60 -5.83 5.94 0.24
C LEU A 60 -5.65 7.40 -0.19
N GLY A 61 -6.68 8.00 -0.76
CA GLY A 61 -6.65 9.38 -1.25
C GLY A 61 -5.91 9.58 -2.59
N PRO A 62 -5.69 10.84 -3.00
CA PRO A 62 -5.05 11.19 -4.27
C PRO A 62 -3.52 10.97 -4.25
N GLY A 63 -2.89 11.03 -5.43
CA GLY A 63 -1.42 11.00 -5.56
C GLY A 63 -0.77 9.62 -5.49
N ASN A 64 -1.55 8.54 -5.63
CA ASN A 64 -1.06 7.16 -5.47
C ASN A 64 -0.88 6.40 -6.80
N ASP A 65 -1.25 7.00 -7.92
CA ASP A 65 -1.39 6.30 -9.20
C ASP A 65 -0.06 5.78 -9.77
N GLU A 66 1.01 6.55 -9.64
CA GLU A 66 2.33 6.16 -10.11
C GLU A 66 2.90 5.03 -9.25
N ALA A 67 2.92 5.20 -7.92
CA ALA A 67 3.34 4.16 -6.99
C ALA A 67 2.52 2.86 -7.12
N ALA A 68 1.21 2.95 -7.42
CA ALA A 68 0.39 1.77 -7.68
C ALA A 68 0.82 1.06 -8.97
N ARG A 69 1.10 1.82 -10.05
CA ARG A 69 1.60 1.24 -11.30
C ARG A 69 2.96 0.58 -11.13
N GLU A 70 3.87 1.20 -10.39
CA GLU A 70 5.19 0.61 -10.11
C GLU A 70 5.08 -0.75 -9.42
N ALA A 71 4.21 -0.87 -8.40
CA ALA A 71 3.98 -2.13 -7.72
C ALA A 71 3.33 -3.20 -8.63
N LEU A 72 2.34 -2.81 -9.45
CA LEU A 72 1.72 -3.71 -10.43
C LEU A 72 2.70 -4.17 -11.51
N GLN A 73 3.64 -3.32 -11.92
CA GLN A 73 4.67 -3.70 -12.89
C GLN A 73 5.68 -4.70 -12.29
N ALA A 74 6.04 -4.53 -11.02
CA ALA A 74 6.92 -5.45 -10.30
C ALA A 74 6.28 -6.84 -10.08
N TRP A 75 4.97 -6.89 -9.84
CA TRP A 75 4.20 -8.14 -9.71
C TRP A 75 2.86 -8.05 -10.47
N PRO A 76 2.85 -8.38 -11.78
CA PRO A 76 1.66 -8.26 -12.64
C PRO A 76 0.49 -9.19 -12.28
N GLY A 77 0.71 -10.16 -11.38
CA GLY A 77 -0.26 -11.20 -11.03
C GLY A 77 0.05 -12.55 -11.67
#